data_AF-A0A814NSR7-F1
#
_entry.id   AF-A0A814NSR7-F1
#
_cell.length_a   1.000
_cell.length_b   1.000
_cell.length_c   1.000
_cell.angle_alpha   90.00
_cell.angle_beta   90.00
_cell.angle_gamma   90.00
#
_symmetry.space_group_name_H-M   'P 1'
#
loop_
_entity.id
_entity.type
_entity.pdbx_description
1 polymer ?
#
loop_
_entity_poly.entity_id
_entity_poly.type
_entity_poly.pdbx_seq_one_letter_code
_entity_poly.pdbx_strand_id
1 'polypeptide(L)'
;MAKSKNHTNHNQNRKDHRNGIKRPKSQRFPSLTGVDPKYVRNLKFTKHHNHVARKNLLKSRKAKLAGVEGSTNKVVIRGPARQTEPKKSTWSLSSVLKNITTYFTGETVVKPIKKRSKRTHPSKKSTKSATSTTTTTTGKK
;
A
#
# COMPACT_ATOMS: atom_id res chain seq x y z
N MET A 1 30.74 -13.24 68.27
CA MET A 1 30.79 -12.94 66.82
C MET A 1 30.46 -11.48 66.58
N ALA A 2 31.31 -10.76 65.86
CA ALA A 2 30.94 -9.44 65.35
C ALA A 2 29.98 -9.59 64.14
N LYS A 3 28.91 -8.79 64.09
CA LYS A 3 27.95 -8.81 62.98
C LYS A 3 28.53 -8.07 61.77
N SER A 4 28.31 -8.59 60.57
CA SER A 4 28.66 -7.96 59.29
C SER A 4 27.40 -7.55 58.51
N LYS A 5 27.58 -6.82 57.39
CA LYS A 5 26.48 -6.39 56.52
C LYS A 5 26.07 -7.53 55.58
N ASN A 6 24.76 -7.79 55.48
CA ASN A 6 24.24 -8.94 54.72
C ASN A 6 24.11 -8.71 53.20
N HIS A 7 23.87 -7.47 52.74
CA HIS A 7 23.68 -7.16 51.31
C HIS A 7 23.94 -5.67 50.98
N THR A 8 24.45 -5.36 49.77
CA THR A 8 24.57 -3.98 49.29
C THR A 8 24.60 -3.83 47.75
N ASN A 9 23.92 -2.80 47.24
CA ASN A 9 23.93 -2.37 45.84
C ASN A 9 24.73 -1.06 45.60
N HIS A 10 25.50 -0.58 46.59
CA HIS A 10 26.03 0.80 46.61
C HIS A 10 26.96 1.13 45.41
N ASN A 11 27.73 0.15 44.93
CA ASN A 11 28.69 0.34 43.84
C ASN A 11 28.32 -0.43 42.56
N GLN A 12 27.13 -1.02 42.44
CA GLN A 12 26.85 -1.76 41.19
C GLN A 12 26.61 -0.79 40.04
N ASN A 13 25.75 0.22 40.24
CA ASN A 13 25.44 1.23 39.22
C ASN A 13 26.69 1.95 38.67
N ARG A 14 27.62 2.33 39.55
CA ARG A 14 28.89 2.96 39.12
C ARG A 14 29.75 2.01 38.29
N LYS A 15 29.82 0.71 38.63
CA LYS A 15 30.56 -0.28 37.84
C LYS A 15 29.91 -0.50 36.47
N ASP A 16 28.59 -0.62 36.43
CA ASP A 16 27.84 -0.86 35.18
C ASP A 16 28.01 0.32 34.22
N HIS A 17 28.09 1.54 34.76
CA HIS A 17 28.26 2.76 33.98
C HIS A 17 29.71 3.07 33.60
N ARG A 18 30.73 2.45 34.22
CA ARG A 18 32.15 2.67 33.84
C ARG A 18 32.41 2.34 32.36
N ASN A 19 31.81 1.26 31.86
CA ASN A 19 31.90 0.87 30.45
C ASN A 19 30.66 1.31 29.63
N GLY A 20 29.63 1.80 30.33
CA GLY A 20 28.33 2.18 29.80
C GLY A 20 27.44 0.97 29.47
N ILE A 21 26.16 1.06 29.83
CA ILE A 21 25.16 0.04 29.50
C ILE A 21 24.80 0.16 28.01
N LYS A 22 25.34 -0.74 27.18
CA LYS A 22 25.08 -0.73 25.73
C LYS A 22 23.77 -1.45 25.41
N ARG A 23 22.97 -0.84 24.54
CA ARG A 23 21.76 -1.46 23.98
C ARG A 23 22.15 -2.61 23.04
N PRO A 24 21.32 -3.67 22.91
CA PRO A 24 21.55 -4.70 21.90
C PRO A 24 21.56 -4.08 20.50
N LYS A 25 22.46 -4.56 19.63
CA LYS A 25 22.59 -4.05 18.26
C LYS A 25 21.39 -4.50 17.43
N SER A 26 20.71 -3.57 16.78
CA SER A 26 19.69 -3.89 15.77
C SER A 26 20.35 -4.12 14.41
N GLN A 27 20.09 -5.28 13.81
CA GLN A 27 20.56 -5.61 12.46
C GLN A 27 19.42 -5.43 11.46
N ARG A 28 19.74 -4.97 10.23
CA ARG A 28 18.75 -4.82 9.15
C ARG A 28 18.00 -6.14 8.85
N PHE A 29 18.69 -7.28 8.99
CA PHE A 29 18.12 -8.60 8.76
C PHE A 29 18.37 -9.49 10.00
N PRO A 30 17.33 -9.80 10.80
CA PRO A 30 17.44 -10.74 11.92
C PRO A 30 17.45 -12.20 11.45
N SER A 31 17.78 -13.13 12.35
CA SER A 31 17.65 -14.57 12.10
C SER A 31 16.18 -15.00 12.01
N LEU A 32 15.91 -16.08 11.26
CA LEU A 32 14.59 -16.73 11.18
C LEU A 32 14.41 -17.85 12.22
N THR A 33 15.20 -17.83 13.30
CA THR A 33 15.11 -18.78 14.41
C THR A 33 13.79 -18.59 15.15
N GLY A 34 13.05 -19.67 15.39
CA GLY A 34 11.74 -19.62 16.06
C GLY A 34 10.55 -19.33 15.13
N VAL A 35 10.78 -19.15 13.83
CA VAL A 35 9.70 -19.07 12.83
C VAL A 35 9.18 -20.48 12.51
N ASP A 36 7.88 -20.60 12.21
CA ASP A 36 7.23 -21.87 11.87
C ASP A 36 8.05 -22.70 10.85
N PRO A 37 8.44 -23.95 11.21
CA PRO A 37 9.18 -24.82 10.32
C PRO A 37 8.52 -25.06 8.97
N LYS A 38 7.17 -25.07 8.89
CA LYS A 38 6.45 -25.26 7.61
C LYS A 38 6.67 -24.07 6.67
N TYR A 39 6.55 -22.86 7.19
CA TYR A 39 6.88 -21.64 6.45
C TYR A 39 8.35 -21.63 6.00
N VAL A 40 9.29 -21.93 6.90
CA VAL A 40 10.74 -21.89 6.59
C VAL A 40 11.10 -22.90 5.50
N ARG A 41 10.53 -24.11 5.53
CA ARG A 41 10.72 -25.12 4.46
C ARG A 41 10.25 -24.59 3.10
N ASN A 42 9.05 -24.02 3.03
CA ASN A 42 8.55 -23.44 1.79
C ASN A 42 9.39 -22.24 1.31
N LEU A 43 9.83 -21.37 2.23
CA LEU A 43 10.69 -20.23 1.92
C LEU A 43 12.03 -20.67 1.32
N LYS A 44 12.60 -21.78 1.81
CA LYS A 44 13.83 -22.36 1.24
C LYS A 44 13.61 -22.82 -0.20
N PHE A 45 12.55 -23.59 -0.46
CA PHE A 45 12.24 -24.08 -1.81
C PHE A 45 11.95 -22.95 -2.80
N THR A 46 11.15 -21.95 -2.41
CA THR A 46 10.87 -20.80 -3.26
C THR A 46 12.15 -20.01 -3.58
N LYS A 47 13.02 -19.77 -2.61
CA LYS A 47 14.30 -19.06 -2.85
C LYS A 47 15.23 -19.84 -3.79
N HIS A 48 15.27 -21.16 -3.66
CA HIS A 48 16.12 -22.06 -4.45
C HIS A 48 15.72 -22.07 -5.94
N HIS A 49 14.43 -22.24 -6.23
CA HIS A 49 13.95 -22.45 -7.60
C HIS A 49 13.67 -21.16 -8.39
N ASN A 50 13.71 -19.98 -7.75
CA ASN A 50 13.40 -18.70 -8.41
C ASN A 50 14.57 -18.06 -9.19
N HIS A 51 15.67 -18.76 -9.44
CA HIS A 51 16.89 -18.15 -10.00
C HIS A 51 16.74 -17.72 -11.48
N VAL A 52 16.13 -18.55 -12.35
CA VAL A 52 15.93 -18.22 -13.79
C VAL A 52 14.90 -17.11 -13.96
N ALA A 53 13.74 -17.26 -13.33
CA ALA A 53 12.65 -16.26 -13.38
C ALA A 53 13.13 -14.89 -12.87
N ARG A 54 13.91 -14.87 -11.78
CA ARG A 54 14.51 -13.65 -11.24
C ARG A 54 15.49 -13.01 -12.22
N LYS A 55 16.37 -13.76 -12.87
CA LYS A 55 17.32 -13.23 -13.88
C LYS A 55 16.59 -12.57 -15.06
N ASN A 56 15.56 -13.23 -15.59
CA ASN A 56 14.77 -12.69 -16.70
C ASN A 56 13.97 -11.45 -16.29
N LEU A 57 13.42 -11.43 -15.08
CA LEU A 57 12.74 -10.26 -14.51
C LEU A 57 13.69 -9.08 -14.30
N LEU A 58 14.90 -9.33 -13.79
CA LEU A 58 15.91 -8.28 -13.59
C LEU A 58 16.40 -7.71 -14.92
N LYS A 59 16.65 -8.57 -15.93
CA LYS A 59 17.05 -8.14 -17.28
C LYS A 59 15.97 -7.27 -17.93
N SER A 60 14.71 -7.70 -17.86
CA SER A 60 13.59 -6.93 -18.40
C SER A 60 13.33 -5.62 -17.64
N ARG A 61 13.44 -5.61 -16.30
CA ARG A 61 13.38 -4.37 -15.50
C ARG A 61 14.50 -3.40 -15.86
N LYS A 62 15.74 -3.87 -16.00
CA LYS A 62 16.88 -3.04 -16.41
C LYS A 62 16.68 -2.45 -17.81
N ALA A 63 16.21 -3.24 -18.77
CA ALA A 63 15.89 -2.76 -20.11
C ALA A 63 14.76 -1.71 -20.11
N LYS A 64 13.72 -1.90 -19.28
CA LYS A 64 12.65 -0.91 -19.10
C LYS A 64 13.13 0.40 -18.47
N LEU A 65 13.99 0.33 -17.45
CA LEU A 65 14.57 1.52 -16.82
C LEU A 65 15.48 2.29 -17.80
N ALA A 66 16.33 1.59 -18.55
CA ALA A 66 17.17 2.19 -19.58
C ALA A 66 16.36 2.86 -20.72
N GLY A 67 15.21 2.29 -21.08
CA GLY A 67 14.29 2.90 -22.05
C GLY A 67 13.59 4.16 -21.53
N VAL A 68 13.39 4.30 -20.21
CA VAL A 68 12.79 5.48 -19.59
C VAL A 68 13.79 6.64 -19.52
N GLU A 69 15.06 6.37 -19.21
CA GLU A 69 16.14 7.38 -19.15
C GLU A 69 16.43 8.06 -20.49
N GLY A 70 16.18 7.38 -21.63
CA GLY A 70 16.27 7.98 -22.97
C GLY A 70 15.08 8.86 -23.36
N SER A 71 13.98 8.81 -22.61
CA SER A 71 12.75 9.58 -22.88
C SER A 71 12.61 10.84 -22.03
N THR A 72 13.21 10.85 -20.82
CA THR A 72 13.16 12.00 -19.90
C THR A 72 14.01 13.18 -20.35
N ASN A 73 14.99 12.95 -21.25
CA ASN A 73 15.82 14.01 -21.84
C ASN A 73 15.33 14.49 -23.23
N LYS A 74 14.18 14.00 -23.72
CA LYS A 74 13.48 14.55 -24.90
C LYS A 74 12.28 15.41 -24.50
N VAL A 75 12.48 16.36 -23.60
CA VAL A 75 11.57 17.50 -23.51
C VAL A 75 12.05 18.52 -24.54
N VAL A 76 11.58 18.36 -25.78
CA VAL A 76 11.57 19.48 -26.74
C VAL A 76 10.69 20.55 -26.08
N ILE A 77 11.28 21.70 -25.77
CA ILE A 77 10.59 22.87 -25.26
C ILE A 77 9.58 23.30 -26.33
N ARG A 78 8.34 22.79 -26.26
CA ARG A 78 7.20 23.44 -26.92
C ARG A 78 6.98 24.72 -26.13
N GLY A 79 7.23 25.86 -26.79
CA GLY A 79 7.03 27.19 -26.22
C GLY A 79 5.67 27.31 -25.55
N PRO A 80 5.54 28.20 -24.55
CA PRO A 80 4.36 28.24 -23.70
C PRO A 80 3.11 28.46 -24.55
N ALA A 81 2.21 27.48 -24.52
CA ALA A 81 0.86 27.66 -25.02
C ALA A 81 0.21 28.82 -24.25
N ARG A 82 -0.32 29.82 -24.96
CA ARG A 82 -1.11 30.92 -24.39
C ARG A 82 -2.10 30.35 -23.39
N GLN A 83 -2.00 30.78 -22.14
CA GLN A 83 -3.03 30.53 -21.14
C GLN A 83 -4.28 31.27 -21.59
N THR A 84 -5.32 30.55 -22.01
CA THR A 84 -6.67 31.10 -22.01
C THR A 84 -7.21 30.91 -20.60
N GLU A 85 -7.43 32.02 -19.90
CA GLU A 85 -7.99 32.05 -18.55
C GLU A 85 -9.29 31.24 -18.49
N PRO A 86 -9.40 30.25 -17.58
CA PRO A 86 -10.68 29.59 -17.34
C PRO A 86 -11.66 30.62 -16.73
N LYS A 87 -12.85 30.75 -17.33
CA LYS A 87 -13.89 31.66 -16.85
C LYS A 87 -14.17 31.39 -15.37
N LYS A 88 -13.90 32.39 -14.53
CA LYS A 88 -14.09 32.39 -13.07
C LYS A 88 -15.52 31.97 -12.73
N SER A 89 -15.68 30.98 -11.85
CA SER A 89 -16.97 30.59 -11.30
C SER A 89 -17.58 31.77 -10.54
N THR A 90 -18.73 32.27 -10.99
CA THR A 90 -19.47 33.36 -10.38
C THR A 90 -20.28 32.87 -9.18
N TRP A 91 -19.62 32.34 -8.15
CA TRP A 91 -20.29 32.11 -6.88
C TRP A 91 -20.17 33.36 -6.04
N SER A 92 -21.17 34.23 -6.18
CA SER A 92 -21.33 35.44 -5.37
C SER A 92 -21.39 35.07 -3.88
N LEU A 93 -20.63 35.79 -3.05
CA LEU A 93 -20.67 35.70 -1.58
C LEU A 93 -22.10 35.81 -1.02
N SER A 94 -23.01 36.51 -1.73
CA SER A 94 -24.43 36.57 -1.39
C SER A 94 -25.12 35.18 -1.39
N SER A 95 -24.66 34.25 -2.23
CA SER A 95 -25.20 32.88 -2.30
C SER A 95 -24.75 32.00 -1.13
N VAL A 96 -23.64 32.34 -0.48
CA VAL A 96 -23.13 31.61 0.70
C VAL A 96 -23.84 32.10 1.96
N LEU A 97 -24.09 33.42 2.09
CA LEU A 97 -24.80 33.97 3.24
C LEU A 97 -26.29 33.60 3.29
N LYS A 98 -26.95 33.42 2.14
CA LYS A 98 -28.37 32.99 2.09
C LYS A 98 -28.61 31.58 2.64
N ASN A 99 -27.59 30.72 2.69
CA ASN A 99 -27.69 29.38 3.24
C ASN A 99 -27.45 29.34 4.75
N ILE A 100 -26.88 30.39 5.36
CA ILE A 100 -26.62 30.44 6.81
C ILE A 100 -27.85 30.95 7.57
N THR A 101 -28.60 31.89 7.00
CA THR A 101 -29.78 32.49 7.64
C THR A 101 -30.98 31.53 7.73
N THR A 102 -31.04 30.48 6.90
CA THR A 102 -32.14 29.50 6.91
C THR A 102 -32.06 28.47 8.03
N TYR A 103 -30.94 28.40 8.77
CA TYR A 103 -30.82 27.50 9.92
C TYR A 103 -31.47 28.05 11.20
N PHE A 104 -31.82 29.34 11.25
CA PHE A 104 -32.40 29.97 12.45
C PHE A 104 -33.91 30.31 12.34
N THR A 105 -34.50 30.39 11.13
CA THR A 105 -35.93 30.77 10.96
C THR A 105 -36.83 29.68 10.36
N GLY A 106 -36.32 28.49 10.06
CA GLY A 106 -37.15 27.30 9.79
C GLY A 106 -37.97 27.28 8.48
N GLU A 107 -37.87 28.28 7.60
CA GLU A 107 -38.59 28.27 6.33
C GLU A 107 -37.80 27.58 5.22
N THR A 108 -38.23 26.38 4.83
CA THR A 108 -37.64 25.65 3.69
C THR A 108 -38.32 26.02 2.38
N VAL A 109 -37.66 26.80 1.51
CA VAL A 109 -38.06 26.92 0.09
C VAL A 109 -37.20 25.97 -0.75
N VAL A 110 -37.61 24.70 -0.85
CA VAL A 110 -36.99 23.73 -1.76
C VAL A 110 -37.54 23.94 -3.17
N LYS A 111 -36.72 24.44 -4.10
CA LYS A 111 -37.05 24.37 -5.54
C LYS A 111 -36.85 22.92 -6.03
N PRO A 112 -37.81 22.31 -6.74
CA PRO A 112 -37.71 20.91 -7.12
C PRO A 112 -36.65 20.68 -8.20
N ILE A 113 -35.68 19.82 -7.90
CA ILE A 113 -34.65 19.37 -8.86
C ILE A 113 -35.28 18.31 -9.78
N LYS A 114 -35.39 18.59 -11.08
CA LYS A 114 -35.83 17.59 -12.08
C LYS A 114 -34.83 16.42 -12.13
N LYS A 115 -35.30 15.20 -11.89
CA LYS A 115 -34.49 13.96 -11.92
C LYS A 115 -33.98 13.71 -13.35
N ARG A 116 -32.67 13.55 -13.51
CA ARG A 116 -32.03 13.18 -14.78
C ARG A 116 -32.18 11.67 -15.02
N SER A 117 -32.63 11.30 -16.21
CA SER A 117 -32.87 9.90 -16.62
C SER A 117 -31.60 9.04 -16.54
N LYS A 118 -31.73 7.81 -16.01
CA LYS A 118 -30.64 6.85 -15.87
C LYS A 118 -30.28 6.26 -17.23
N ARG A 119 -29.06 6.51 -17.71
CA ARG A 119 -28.50 5.87 -18.90
C ARG A 119 -27.86 4.55 -18.47
N THR A 120 -28.35 3.41 -18.97
CA THR A 120 -27.75 2.09 -18.72
C THR A 120 -26.70 1.77 -19.79
N HIS A 121 -25.61 1.10 -19.39
CA HIS A 121 -24.62 0.54 -20.31
C HIS A 121 -24.74 -0.99 -20.33
N PRO A 122 -24.70 -1.65 -21.50
CA PRO A 122 -24.80 -3.11 -21.58
C PRO A 122 -23.51 -3.80 -21.12
N SER A 123 -23.62 -4.83 -20.28
CA SER A 123 -22.49 -5.68 -19.86
C SER A 123 -22.19 -6.77 -20.89
N LYS A 124 -20.91 -6.97 -21.22
CA LYS A 124 -20.46 -8.05 -22.12
C LYS A 124 -20.69 -9.42 -21.48
N LYS A 125 -21.36 -10.32 -22.21
CA LYS A 125 -21.68 -11.71 -21.84
C LYS A 125 -20.39 -12.54 -21.79
N SER A 126 -20.12 -13.22 -20.69
CA SER A 126 -19.02 -14.19 -20.58
C SER A 126 -19.40 -15.51 -21.25
N THR A 127 -18.51 -16.04 -22.07
CA THR A 127 -18.62 -17.39 -22.64
C THR A 127 -18.20 -18.41 -21.58
N LYS A 128 -19.13 -19.26 -21.16
CA LYS A 128 -18.83 -20.41 -20.29
C LYS A 128 -18.18 -21.50 -21.14
N SER A 129 -16.94 -21.87 -20.84
CA SER A 129 -16.30 -23.08 -21.36
C SER A 129 -16.85 -24.30 -20.62
N ALA A 130 -17.45 -25.23 -21.36
CA ALA A 130 -17.91 -26.51 -20.85
C ALA A 130 -16.71 -27.44 -20.56
N THR A 131 -16.60 -27.94 -19.34
CA THR A 131 -15.75 -29.08 -19.00
C THR A 131 -16.66 -30.28 -18.76
N SER A 132 -16.65 -31.25 -19.69
CA SER A 132 -17.30 -32.55 -19.52
C SER A 132 -16.44 -33.44 -18.64
N THR A 133 -16.87 -33.71 -17.41
CA THR A 133 -16.33 -34.79 -16.57
C THR A 133 -17.08 -36.08 -16.87
N THR A 134 -16.42 -37.04 -17.52
CA THR A 134 -16.87 -38.42 -17.64
C THR A 134 -16.49 -39.18 -16.36
N THR A 135 -17.49 -39.58 -15.59
CA THR A 135 -17.36 -40.54 -14.49
C THR A 135 -17.62 -41.95 -15.05
N THR A 136 -16.57 -42.77 -15.18
CA THR A 136 -16.73 -44.19 -15.50
C THR A 136 -16.75 -44.99 -14.20
N THR A 137 -17.95 -45.34 -13.76
CA THR A 137 -18.22 -46.36 -12.74
C THR A 137 -18.02 -47.72 -13.36
N THR A 138 -17.08 -48.52 -12.86
CA THR A 138 -17.05 -49.97 -13.10
C THR A 138 -16.81 -50.70 -11.80
N GLY A 139 -17.90 -51.17 -11.20
CA GLY A 139 -17.89 -52.25 -10.24
C GLY A 139 -18.15 -53.58 -10.96
N LYS A 140 -17.34 -54.58 -10.62
CA LYS A 140 -17.60 -56.03 -10.72
C LYS A 140 -16.60 -56.67 -9.74
N LYS A 141 -17.11 -57.18 -8.62
CA LYS A 141 -17.28 -58.61 -8.32
C LYS A 141 -15.96 -59.37 -8.34
#